data_AF-A0A482J4F9-F1
#
_entry.id   AF-A0A482J4F9-F1
#
_cell.length_a   1.000
_cell.length_b   1.000
_cell.length_c   1.000
_cell.angle_alpha   90.00
_cell.angle_beta   90.00
_cell.angle_gamma   90.00
#
_symmetry.space_group_name_H-M   'P 1'
#
loop_
_entity.id
_entity.type
_entity.pdbx_description
1 polymer ?
#
loop_
_entity_poly.entity_id
_entity_poly.type
_entity_poly.pdbx_seq_one_letter_code
_entity_poly.pdbx_strand_id
1 'polypeptide(L)'
;MMRLLPWVMLVAGVALSVLAHGRDAIAAGVVIAYVGFCWGVLDGHRRHRAARAALANVANDGATEDAHPTLVAYASQTGFAEQLAVQTARALQGAGRPVQLVSFAELDGARLAACDQALFLVSTTGEGDAPDMASGFARRLLAGTTPDALRQLRYGVLALGDSSYAHFCAFGRALSGWLESHHAQPLFDRVEVDNGDPGALRHWQNHLSALSGGAEIADWERPRYGRWRLVERRLLNPGSQGEAAFHLALEPEDASQLAWRAGDIAEIGPCQSPDVVDRLLARLSLDGTAPVRCDSRPMTLSEALATRLPLPDSQLDILTGFTPQRLVDALPALPHREYSVASLPADGRLELLVRQTRHADGRLGLASGWLTEFAREGASIALRVRTNRSFHPPEDGRPLILIGNGTGLAGLRALIKARAEAGHHRNWLLFGERSAVHDNFHAEELTAWLLQGVLQRVDHAWSRDGAMPRYVQDAVSAQAATIAAWVEQGASIYVCGSLQGMAAGVQEALLRILGESTLQQLTEAGSYRRDVY
;
A
#
# COMPACT_ATOMS: atom_id res chain seq x y z
N MET A 1 -2.30 -30.82 -0.36
CA MET A 1 -3.40 -31.64 -0.92
C MET A 1 -4.62 -30.84 -1.43
N MET A 2 -4.64 -29.49 -1.31
CA MET A 2 -5.78 -28.63 -1.71
C MET A 2 -5.72 -28.07 -3.14
N ARG A 3 -4.62 -28.25 -3.88
CA ARG A 3 -4.44 -27.72 -5.25
C ARG A 3 -5.09 -28.55 -6.36
N LEU A 4 -5.53 -29.78 -6.06
CA LEU A 4 -6.13 -30.69 -7.05
C LEU A 4 -7.66 -30.74 -6.97
N LEU A 5 -8.28 -30.21 -5.92
CA LEU A 5 -9.73 -30.26 -5.70
C LEU A 5 -10.58 -29.60 -6.81
N PRO A 6 -10.22 -28.40 -7.35
CA PRO A 6 -11.02 -27.79 -8.41
C PRO A 6 -10.91 -28.54 -9.75
N TRP A 7 -9.75 -29.15 -10.03
CA TRP A 7 -9.55 -29.98 -11.21
C TRP A 7 -10.30 -31.32 -11.11
N VAL A 8 -10.33 -31.94 -9.93
CA VAL A 8 -11.11 -33.16 -9.69
C VAL A 8 -12.61 -32.88 -9.79
N MET A 9 -13.10 -31.73 -9.32
CA MET A 9 -14.52 -31.34 -9.47
C MET A 9 -14.90 -31.02 -10.92
N LEU A 10 -14.02 -30.37 -11.68
CA LEU A 10 -14.26 -30.07 -13.10
C LEU A 10 -14.32 -31.37 -13.92
N VAL A 11 -13.37 -32.29 -13.70
CA VAL A 11 -13.33 -33.59 -14.38
C VAL A 11 -14.50 -34.49 -13.95
N ALA A 12 -14.88 -34.48 -12.67
CA ALA A 12 -16.06 -35.21 -12.19
C ALA A 12 -17.36 -34.63 -12.74
N GLY A 13 -17.48 -33.31 -12.86
CA GLY A 13 -18.65 -32.65 -13.44
C GLY A 13 -18.83 -32.92 -14.93
N VAL A 14 -17.73 -32.96 -15.70
CA VAL A 14 -17.73 -33.34 -17.11
C VAL A 14 -17.98 -34.85 -17.28
N ALA A 15 -17.47 -35.70 -16.39
CA ALA A 15 -17.77 -37.12 -16.43
C ALA A 15 -19.24 -37.42 -16.12
N LEU A 16 -19.85 -36.71 -15.15
CA LEU A 16 -21.27 -36.84 -14.82
C LEU A 16 -22.18 -36.35 -15.95
N SER A 17 -21.81 -35.28 -16.68
CA SER A 17 -22.62 -34.80 -17.81
C SER A 17 -22.56 -35.71 -19.04
N VAL A 18 -21.48 -36.49 -19.18
CA VAL A 18 -21.31 -37.46 -20.28
C VAL A 18 -21.92 -38.84 -19.95
N LEU A 19 -22.02 -39.22 -18.67
CA LEU A 19 -22.50 -40.56 -18.25
C LEU A 19 -23.96 -40.59 -17.78
N ALA A 20 -24.56 -39.48 -17.36
CA ALA A 20 -25.91 -39.46 -16.78
C ALA A 20 -27.03 -39.38 -17.85
N HIS A 21 -27.76 -40.48 -18.05
CA HIS A 21 -28.83 -40.61 -19.07
C HIS A 21 -30.21 -40.08 -18.63
N GLY A 22 -30.30 -39.08 -17.75
CA GLY A 22 -31.57 -38.53 -17.29
C GLY A 22 -31.47 -37.16 -16.65
N ARG A 23 -32.44 -36.26 -16.93
CA ARG A 23 -32.47 -34.87 -16.41
C ARG A 23 -32.44 -34.82 -14.87
N ASP A 24 -33.04 -35.81 -14.21
CA ASP A 24 -33.08 -35.89 -12.75
C ASP A 24 -31.71 -36.25 -12.15
N ALA A 25 -30.90 -37.03 -12.86
CA ALA A 25 -29.54 -37.38 -12.44
C ALA A 25 -28.58 -36.19 -12.58
N ILE A 26 -28.75 -35.37 -13.62
CA ILE A 26 -28.00 -34.12 -13.80
C ILE A 26 -28.40 -33.11 -12.72
N ALA A 27 -29.70 -32.96 -12.43
CA ALA A 27 -30.19 -32.07 -11.38
C ALA A 27 -29.67 -32.48 -9.99
N ALA A 28 -29.69 -33.79 -9.68
CA ALA A 28 -29.12 -34.32 -8.44
C ALA A 28 -27.60 -34.06 -8.36
N GLY A 29 -26.87 -34.23 -9.46
CA GLY A 29 -25.44 -33.92 -9.55
C GLY A 29 -25.11 -32.44 -9.28
N VAL A 30 -25.91 -31.52 -9.82
CA VAL A 30 -25.77 -30.08 -9.60
C VAL A 30 -26.05 -29.71 -8.14
N VAL A 31 -27.09 -30.29 -7.52
CA VAL A 31 -27.40 -30.05 -6.11
C VAL A 31 -26.28 -30.57 -5.20
N ILE A 32 -25.74 -31.77 -5.47
CA ILE A 32 -24.63 -32.32 -4.69
C ILE A 32 -23.36 -31.47 -4.86
N ALA A 33 -23.07 -30.99 -6.07
CA ALA A 33 -21.94 -30.08 -6.32
C ALA A 33 -22.12 -28.73 -5.61
N TYR A 34 -23.34 -28.17 -5.61
CA TYR A 34 -23.64 -26.92 -4.92
C TYR A 34 -23.56 -27.07 -3.40
N VAL A 35 -24.08 -28.15 -2.83
CA VAL A 35 -23.93 -28.45 -1.39
C VAL A 35 -22.46 -28.68 -1.03
N GLY A 36 -21.69 -29.37 -1.88
CA GLY A 36 -20.24 -29.54 -1.72
C GLY A 36 -19.47 -28.22 -1.79
N PHE A 37 -19.87 -27.31 -2.69
CA PHE A 37 -19.31 -25.96 -2.80
C PHE A 37 -19.66 -25.10 -1.58
N CYS A 38 -20.93 -25.07 -1.16
CA CYS A 38 -21.37 -24.38 0.05
C CYS A 38 -20.66 -24.92 1.29
N TRP A 39 -20.45 -26.24 1.39
CA TRP A 39 -19.65 -26.82 2.46
C TRP A 39 -18.18 -26.42 2.35
N GLY A 40 -17.59 -26.40 1.14
CA GLY A 40 -16.22 -25.91 0.92
C GLY A 40 -16.03 -24.43 1.29
N VAL A 41 -17.03 -23.58 1.04
CA VAL A 41 -17.06 -22.16 1.43
C VAL A 41 -17.25 -22.01 2.94
N LEU A 42 -18.16 -22.78 3.55
CA LEU A 42 -18.37 -22.78 5.01
C LEU A 42 -17.16 -23.35 5.77
N ASP A 43 -16.48 -24.37 5.22
CA ASP A 43 -15.25 -24.95 5.74
C ASP A 43 -14.06 -24.00 5.51
N GLY A 44 -14.01 -23.28 4.38
CA GLY A 44 -13.06 -22.19 4.15
C GLY A 44 -13.23 -21.03 5.13
N HIS A 45 -14.46 -20.59 5.38
CA HIS A 45 -14.78 -19.59 6.41
C HIS A 45 -14.54 -20.11 7.83
N ARG A 46 -14.84 -21.38 8.12
CA ARG A 46 -14.52 -22.03 9.40
C ARG A 46 -13.02 -22.17 9.59
N ARG A 47 -12.23 -22.45 8.55
CA ARG A 47 -10.76 -22.53 8.58
C ARG A 47 -10.10 -21.15 8.66
N HIS A 48 -10.65 -20.12 8.02
CA HIS A 48 -10.18 -18.74 8.17
C HIS A 48 -10.56 -18.15 9.52
N ARG A 49 -11.77 -18.43 10.03
CA ARG A 49 -12.14 -18.11 11.41
C ARG A 49 -11.35 -18.95 12.40
N ALA A 50 -11.05 -20.22 12.14
CA ALA A 50 -10.21 -21.06 12.97
C ALA A 50 -8.73 -20.70 12.84
N ALA A 51 -8.27 -20.06 11.77
CA ALA A 51 -6.90 -19.54 11.63
C ALA A 51 -6.76 -18.17 12.33
N ARG A 52 -7.75 -17.28 12.23
CA ARG A 52 -7.85 -16.06 13.06
C ARG A 52 -8.05 -16.40 14.53
N ALA A 53 -8.86 -17.41 14.83
CA ALA A 53 -9.08 -17.93 16.17
C ALA A 53 -7.94 -18.83 16.65
N ALA A 54 -7.11 -19.44 15.78
CA ALA A 54 -5.88 -20.13 16.16
C ALA A 54 -4.74 -19.12 16.40
N LEU A 55 -4.67 -18.02 15.64
CA LEU A 55 -3.83 -16.88 16.00
C LEU A 55 -4.30 -16.20 17.30
N ALA A 56 -5.59 -16.28 17.64
CA ALA A 56 -6.14 -15.83 18.92
C ALA A 56 -6.11 -16.90 20.05
N ASN A 57 -6.10 -18.21 19.74
CA ASN A 57 -6.09 -19.33 20.72
C ASN A 57 -4.68 -19.85 21.01
N VAL A 58 -3.70 -19.67 20.10
CA VAL A 58 -2.28 -19.88 20.44
C VAL A 58 -1.83 -18.85 21.49
N ALA A 59 -2.59 -17.76 21.68
CA ALA A 59 -2.45 -16.84 22.80
C ALA A 59 -2.96 -17.39 24.16
N ASN A 60 -3.56 -18.59 24.20
CA ASN A 60 -4.10 -19.19 25.42
C ASN A 60 -3.44 -20.54 25.81
N ASP A 61 -2.67 -21.18 24.92
CA ASP A 61 -2.01 -22.48 25.17
C ASP A 61 -0.71 -22.38 26.01
N GLY A 62 -0.50 -21.26 26.69
CA GLY A 62 0.60 -21.06 27.65
C GLY A 62 0.36 -19.95 28.67
N ALA A 63 -0.88 -19.42 28.76
CA ALA A 63 -1.21 -18.39 29.72
C ALA A 63 -1.38 -19.02 31.11
N THR A 64 -0.39 -18.85 31.97
CA THR A 64 -0.65 -18.81 33.41
C THR A 64 -1.68 -17.70 33.67
N GLU A 65 -2.68 -17.95 34.51
CA GLU A 65 -3.80 -17.03 34.81
C GLU A 65 -3.39 -15.60 35.25
N ASP A 66 -2.09 -15.37 35.52
CA ASP A 66 -1.52 -14.10 35.98
C ASP A 66 -0.78 -13.26 34.90
N ALA A 67 -0.75 -13.66 33.62
CA ALA A 67 0.03 -12.96 32.60
C ALA A 67 -0.81 -12.02 31.72
N HIS A 68 -0.82 -10.71 32.01
CA HIS A 68 -1.45 -9.70 31.15
C HIS A 68 -0.71 -9.59 29.79
N PRO A 69 -1.38 -9.84 28.65
CA PRO A 69 -0.74 -9.79 27.34
C PRO A 69 -0.27 -8.36 27.00
N THR A 70 0.92 -8.23 26.40
CA THR A 70 1.36 -6.95 25.86
C THR A 70 0.53 -6.61 24.62
N LEU A 71 -0.10 -5.44 24.64
CA LEU A 71 -0.81 -4.92 23.48
C LEU A 71 0.20 -4.42 22.43
N VAL A 72 0.06 -4.84 21.18
CA VAL A 72 0.80 -4.26 20.05
C VAL A 72 -0.25 -3.66 19.11
N ALA A 73 -0.30 -2.34 19.03
CA ALA A 73 -1.27 -1.60 18.23
C ALA A 73 -0.59 -0.92 17.04
N TYR A 74 -1.23 -0.95 15.87
CA TYR A 74 -0.67 -0.31 14.68
C TYR A 74 -1.66 0.59 13.94
N ALA A 75 -1.13 1.70 13.41
CA ALA A 75 -1.81 2.57 12.46
C ALA A 75 -0.92 2.73 11.23
N SER A 76 -1.38 2.21 10.09
CA SER A 76 -0.61 2.26 8.85
C SER A 76 -1.50 2.61 7.67
N GLN A 77 -1.10 3.61 6.89
CA GLN A 77 -1.76 3.88 5.61
C GLN A 77 -1.32 2.88 4.56
N THR A 78 -0.02 2.65 4.53
CA THR A 78 0.68 1.95 3.45
C THR A 78 1.10 0.52 3.81
N GLY A 79 0.95 0.12 5.08
CA GLY A 79 1.21 -1.24 5.57
C GLY A 79 2.60 -1.44 6.21
N PHE A 80 3.53 -0.48 6.12
CA PHE A 80 4.86 -0.65 6.71
C PHE A 80 4.84 -0.73 8.25
N ALA A 81 4.05 0.12 8.91
CA ALA A 81 3.89 0.07 10.37
C ALA A 81 3.20 -1.24 10.82
N GLU A 82 2.27 -1.75 10.01
CA GLU A 82 1.65 -3.06 10.23
C GLU A 82 2.68 -4.18 10.15
N GLN A 83 3.57 -4.17 9.15
CA GLN A 83 4.62 -5.17 9.01
C GLN A 83 5.55 -5.19 10.23
N LEU A 84 5.99 -4.02 10.69
CA LEU A 84 6.79 -3.90 11.90
C LEU A 84 6.03 -4.36 13.14
N ALA A 85 4.70 -4.16 13.19
CA ALA A 85 3.88 -4.57 14.33
C ALA A 85 3.75 -6.09 14.38
N VAL A 86 3.57 -6.74 13.23
CA VAL A 86 3.61 -8.20 13.10
C VAL A 86 4.97 -8.74 13.50
N GLN A 87 6.07 -8.10 13.08
CA GLN A 87 7.43 -8.50 13.47
C GLN A 87 7.67 -8.32 14.98
N THR A 88 7.24 -7.20 15.55
CA THR A 88 7.26 -6.92 17.00
C THR A 88 6.52 -8.00 17.77
N ALA A 89 5.29 -8.31 17.35
CA ALA A 89 4.47 -9.33 18.00
C ALA A 89 5.11 -10.71 17.94
N ARG A 90 5.66 -11.11 16.77
CA ARG A 90 6.37 -12.38 16.61
C ARG A 90 7.64 -12.45 17.46
N ALA A 91 8.39 -11.36 17.56
CA ALA A 91 9.60 -11.30 18.38
C ALA A 91 9.29 -11.52 19.86
N LEU A 92 8.29 -10.82 20.38
CA LEU A 92 7.82 -10.96 21.76
C LEU A 92 7.25 -12.36 22.04
N GLN A 93 6.44 -12.90 21.11
CA GLN A 93 5.92 -14.27 21.21
C GLN A 93 7.03 -15.32 21.18
N GLY A 94 8.05 -15.14 20.33
CA GLY A 94 9.23 -16.01 20.29
C GLY A 94 10.03 -16.01 21.58
N ALA A 95 9.97 -14.92 22.36
CA ALA A 95 10.53 -14.81 23.70
C ALA A 95 9.59 -15.30 24.81
N GLY A 96 8.48 -15.97 24.46
CA GLY A 96 7.52 -16.51 25.41
C GLY A 96 6.60 -15.47 26.07
N ARG A 97 6.54 -14.24 25.54
CA ARG A 97 5.62 -13.21 26.06
C ARG A 97 4.26 -13.27 25.37
N PRO A 98 3.14 -13.25 26.13
CA PRO A 98 1.82 -13.18 25.54
C PRO A 98 1.63 -11.80 24.88
N VAL A 99 1.11 -11.80 23.65
CA VAL A 99 0.93 -10.58 22.84
C VAL A 99 -0.44 -10.56 22.20
N GLN A 100 -1.06 -9.39 22.21
CA GLN A 100 -2.27 -9.11 21.45
C GLN A 100 -1.99 -8.08 20.35
N LEU A 101 -2.08 -8.48 19.08
CA LEU A 101 -1.89 -7.57 17.94
C LEU A 101 -3.25 -6.98 17.50
N VAL A 102 -3.35 -5.66 17.42
CA VAL A 102 -4.60 -4.94 17.08
C VAL A 102 -4.36 -3.78 16.11
N SER A 103 -5.37 -3.48 15.30
CA SER A 103 -5.43 -2.24 14.51
C SER A 103 -6.00 -1.10 15.35
N PHE A 104 -5.58 0.14 15.08
CA PHE A 104 -6.18 1.34 15.70
C PHE A 104 -7.68 1.51 15.44
N ALA A 105 -8.23 0.87 14.40
CA ALA A 105 -9.67 0.85 14.17
C ALA A 105 -10.43 0.05 15.24
N GLU A 106 -9.77 -0.91 15.88
CA GLU A 106 -10.34 -1.81 16.93
C GLU A 106 -9.94 -1.38 18.35
N LEU A 107 -9.30 -0.22 18.49
CA LEU A 107 -8.79 0.30 19.75
C LEU A 107 -9.73 1.37 20.32
N ASP A 108 -10.04 1.25 21.61
CA ASP A 108 -10.82 2.19 22.40
C ASP A 108 -10.18 2.43 23.78
N GLY A 109 -10.72 3.39 24.53
CA GLY A 109 -10.21 3.75 25.86
C GLY A 109 -10.31 2.62 26.89
N ALA A 110 -11.37 1.81 26.83
CA ALA A 110 -11.58 0.71 27.77
C ALA A 110 -10.53 -0.39 27.59
N ARG A 111 -10.22 -0.75 26.35
CA ARG A 111 -9.20 -1.74 26.01
C ARG A 111 -7.80 -1.26 26.41
N LEU A 112 -7.51 0.02 26.26
CA LEU A 112 -6.24 0.61 26.71
C LEU A 112 -6.12 0.62 28.24
N ALA A 113 -7.19 1.00 28.95
CA ALA A 113 -7.20 1.02 30.41
C ALA A 113 -7.06 -0.39 31.04
N ALA A 114 -7.46 -1.43 30.32
CA ALA A 114 -7.32 -2.83 30.74
C ALA A 114 -5.91 -3.43 30.51
N CYS A 115 -4.99 -2.69 29.87
CA CYS A 115 -3.64 -3.16 29.58
C CYS A 115 -2.61 -2.52 30.52
N ASP A 116 -1.66 -3.32 30.99
CA ASP A 116 -0.50 -2.81 31.74
C ASP A 116 0.62 -2.35 30.80
N GLN A 117 0.68 -2.90 29.58
CA GLN A 117 1.74 -2.62 28.63
C GLN A 117 1.22 -2.54 27.18
N ALA A 118 1.58 -1.48 26.46
CA ALA A 118 1.25 -1.30 25.04
C ALA A 118 2.44 -0.81 24.20
N LEU A 119 2.59 -1.34 22.99
CA LEU A 119 3.54 -0.87 21.98
C LEU A 119 2.77 -0.35 20.77
N PHE A 120 3.02 0.90 20.39
CA PHE A 120 2.34 1.58 19.30
C PHE A 120 3.27 1.76 18.11
N LEU A 121 2.87 1.24 16.95
CA LEU A 121 3.60 1.41 15.69
C LEU A 121 2.74 2.20 14.72
N VAL A 122 3.08 3.48 14.54
CA VAL A 122 2.19 4.43 13.87
C VAL A 122 2.93 5.19 12.77
N SER A 123 2.36 5.23 11.58
CA SER A 123 2.83 6.10 10.48
C SER A 123 2.11 7.44 10.50
N THR A 124 2.79 8.49 10.06
CA THR A 124 2.17 9.78 9.71
C THR A 124 1.81 9.80 8.22
N THR A 125 0.70 10.46 7.84
CA THR A 125 0.28 10.63 6.44
C THR A 125 0.21 12.10 6.03
N GLY A 126 0.40 12.37 4.74
CA GLY A 126 0.18 13.70 4.14
C GLY A 126 0.98 14.79 4.87
N GLU A 127 0.25 15.82 5.35
CA GLU A 127 0.80 17.00 6.04
C GLU A 127 0.89 16.81 7.57
N GLY A 128 1.02 15.58 8.07
CA GLY A 128 1.12 15.33 9.51
C GLY A 128 -0.07 14.62 10.13
N ASP A 129 -1.06 14.25 9.32
CA ASP A 129 -2.30 13.62 9.75
C ASP A 129 -2.10 12.16 10.21
N ALA A 130 -3.06 11.69 11.00
CA ALA A 130 -3.20 10.28 11.31
C ALA A 130 -3.63 9.48 10.07
N PRO A 131 -3.19 8.22 9.91
CA PRO A 131 -3.72 7.33 8.88
C PRO A 131 -5.24 7.16 9.00
N ASP A 132 -5.92 6.83 7.90
CA ASP A 132 -7.39 6.75 7.86
C ASP A 132 -7.96 5.84 8.95
N MET A 133 -7.28 4.73 9.24
CA MET A 133 -7.61 3.76 10.28
C MET A 133 -7.58 4.35 11.70
N ALA A 134 -6.85 5.44 11.90
CA ALA A 134 -6.70 6.15 13.17
C ALA A 134 -7.45 7.50 13.21
N SER A 135 -8.11 7.91 12.13
CA SER A 135 -8.85 9.19 12.06
C SER A 135 -9.98 9.31 13.10
N GLY A 136 -10.63 8.20 13.47
CA GLY A 136 -11.64 8.15 14.54
C GLY A 136 -11.10 7.90 15.94
N PHE A 137 -9.80 7.59 16.08
CA PHE A 137 -9.19 7.16 17.34
C PHE A 137 -9.21 8.25 18.41
N ALA A 138 -8.86 9.49 18.05
CA ALA A 138 -8.86 10.61 18.98
C ALA A 138 -10.24 10.83 19.62
N ARG A 139 -11.32 10.70 18.85
CA ARG A 139 -12.70 10.84 19.34
C ARG A 139 -13.10 9.68 20.26
N ARG A 140 -12.76 8.44 19.90
CA ARG A 140 -13.05 7.22 20.69
C ARG A 140 -12.30 7.19 22.02
N LEU A 141 -11.09 7.75 22.06
CA LEU A 141 -10.32 7.92 23.28
C LEU A 141 -10.88 8.99 24.21
N LEU A 142 -11.30 10.13 23.65
CA LEU A 142 -11.92 11.22 24.41
C LEU A 142 -13.31 10.82 24.93
N ALA A 143 -14.01 9.94 24.22
CA ALA A 143 -15.26 9.34 24.68
C ALA A 143 -15.00 8.18 25.67
N GLY A 144 -14.68 8.51 26.92
CA GLY A 144 -14.77 7.55 28.03
C GLY A 144 -13.48 7.25 28.79
N THR A 145 -12.38 7.96 28.53
CA THR A 145 -11.13 7.80 29.29
C THR A 145 -10.90 9.03 30.16
N THR A 146 -10.97 8.87 31.48
CA THR A 146 -10.51 9.94 32.38
C THR A 146 -8.97 10.01 32.33
N PRO A 147 -8.35 11.18 32.61
CA PRO A 147 -6.89 11.28 32.61
C PRO A 147 -6.18 10.27 33.52
N ASP A 148 -6.84 9.78 34.57
CA ASP A 148 -6.28 8.78 35.49
C ASP A 148 -6.44 7.33 35.03
N ALA A 149 -7.29 7.04 34.02
CA ALA A 149 -7.61 5.67 33.63
C ALA A 149 -6.42 4.92 33.00
N LEU A 150 -5.41 5.64 32.52
CA LEU A 150 -4.21 5.07 31.88
C LEU A 150 -2.96 5.14 32.78
N ARG A 151 -3.11 5.49 34.06
CA ARG A 151 -1.98 5.66 34.98
C ARG A 151 -1.11 4.40 35.14
N GLN A 152 -1.71 3.21 35.06
CA GLN A 152 -0.99 1.93 35.09
C GLN A 152 -0.38 1.54 33.74
N LEU A 153 -0.80 2.17 32.64
CA LEU A 153 -0.36 1.78 31.30
C LEU A 153 1.09 2.22 31.08
N ARG A 154 1.96 1.25 30.78
CA ARG A 154 3.31 1.49 30.30
C ARG A 154 3.35 1.38 28.78
N TYR A 155 4.02 2.29 28.09
CA TYR A 155 3.97 2.29 26.63
C TYR A 155 5.29 2.55 25.90
N GLY A 156 5.41 2.04 24.69
CA GLY A 156 6.47 2.40 23.74
C GLY A 156 5.86 2.88 22.42
N VAL A 157 6.48 3.87 21.77
CA VAL A 157 6.01 4.38 20.46
C VAL A 157 7.14 4.28 19.44
N LEU A 158 6.87 3.58 18.33
CA LEU A 158 7.62 3.65 17.09
C LEU A 158 6.83 4.54 16.13
N ALA A 159 7.33 5.75 15.91
CA ALA A 159 6.73 6.72 15.01
C ALA A 159 7.44 6.69 13.67
N LEU A 160 6.71 6.37 12.60
CA LEU A 160 7.24 6.33 11.24
C LEU A 160 6.88 7.62 10.50
N GLY A 161 7.87 8.23 9.86
CA GLY A 161 7.71 9.40 9.03
C GLY A 161 8.82 9.54 8.00
N ASP A 162 8.83 10.68 7.33
CA ASP A 162 9.87 11.08 6.38
C ASP A 162 10.22 12.55 6.66
N SER A 163 11.49 12.85 6.91
CA SER A 163 11.98 14.18 7.27
C SER A 163 11.93 15.18 6.11
N SER A 164 11.68 14.73 4.87
CA SER A 164 11.40 15.60 3.73
C SER A 164 10.03 16.29 3.81
N TYR A 165 9.12 15.81 4.66
CA TYR A 165 7.84 16.44 4.94
C TYR A 165 7.93 17.40 6.13
N ALA A 166 7.19 18.51 6.08
CA ALA A 166 7.23 19.55 7.12
C ALA A 166 6.86 19.02 8.52
N HIS A 167 5.98 18.02 8.59
CA HIS A 167 5.41 17.49 9.83
C HIS A 167 5.93 16.09 10.15
N PHE A 168 7.26 15.94 10.22
CA PHE A 168 7.95 14.68 10.48
C PHE A 168 7.46 13.99 11.78
N CYS A 169 6.97 12.75 11.65
CA CYS A 169 6.44 11.92 12.74
C CYS A 169 5.27 12.55 13.54
N ALA A 170 4.56 13.54 12.99
CA ALA A 170 3.57 14.33 13.73
C ALA A 170 2.49 13.50 14.45
N PHE A 171 1.90 12.48 13.82
CA PHE A 171 0.91 11.63 14.47
C PHE A 171 1.49 10.85 15.66
N GLY A 172 2.69 10.30 15.53
CA GLY A 172 3.38 9.61 16.64
C GLY A 172 3.76 10.53 17.80
N ARG A 173 4.13 11.78 17.50
CA ARG A 173 4.35 12.83 18.52
C ARG A 173 3.04 13.17 19.24
N ALA A 174 1.96 13.37 18.50
CA ALA A 174 0.64 13.68 19.05
C ALA A 174 0.12 12.53 19.94
N LEU A 175 0.29 11.28 19.52
CA LEU A 175 -0.06 10.10 20.31
C LEU A 175 0.72 10.04 21.63
N SER A 176 2.03 10.29 21.59
CA SER A 176 2.87 10.29 22.80
C SER A 176 2.42 11.38 23.77
N GLY A 177 2.23 12.62 23.29
CA GLY A 177 1.76 13.71 24.13
C GLY A 177 0.37 13.44 24.72
N TRP A 178 -0.51 12.77 23.96
CA TRP A 178 -1.81 12.36 24.46
C TRP A 178 -1.68 11.32 25.59
N LEU A 179 -0.85 10.28 25.43
CA LEU A 179 -0.59 9.28 26.47
C LEU A 179 0.00 9.90 27.75
N GLU A 180 0.96 10.83 27.60
CA GLU A 180 1.58 11.56 28.71
C GLU A 180 0.57 12.41 29.48
N SER A 181 -0.33 13.11 28.77
CA SER A 181 -1.41 13.89 29.39
C SER A 181 -2.45 13.03 30.13
N HIS A 182 -2.50 11.72 29.86
CA HIS A 182 -3.31 10.73 30.58
C HIS A 182 -2.47 9.88 31.55
N HIS A 183 -1.32 10.41 31.98
CA HIS A 183 -0.46 9.82 33.01
C HIS A 183 0.07 8.40 32.71
N ALA A 184 0.01 7.96 31.45
CA ALA A 184 0.66 6.73 31.04
C ALA A 184 2.18 6.89 31.12
N GLN A 185 2.90 5.79 31.38
CA GLN A 185 4.33 5.82 31.64
C GLN A 185 5.11 5.34 30.42
N PRO A 186 6.02 6.15 29.83
CA PRO A 186 6.85 5.66 28.74
C PRO A 186 7.81 4.58 29.25
N LEU A 187 7.91 3.47 28.50
CA LEU A 187 8.90 2.41 28.69
C LEU A 187 10.30 2.90 28.31
N PHE A 188 10.38 3.77 27.31
CA PHE A 188 11.57 4.35 26.71
C PHE A 188 11.17 5.55 25.83
N ASP A 189 12.15 6.34 25.40
CA ASP A 189 11.93 7.48 24.52
C ASP A 189 11.32 7.04 23.18
N ARG A 190 10.35 7.81 22.67
CA ARG A 190 9.75 7.54 21.35
C ARG A 190 10.86 7.40 20.30
N VAL A 191 10.81 6.31 19.54
CA VAL A 191 11.72 6.06 18.42
C VAL A 191 11.08 6.64 17.16
N GLU A 192 11.73 7.64 16.58
CA GLU A 192 11.31 8.27 15.32
C GLU A 192 12.11 7.64 14.17
N VAL A 193 11.41 7.06 13.20
CA VAL A 193 12.00 6.37 12.05
C VAL A 193 11.85 7.26 10.82
N ASP A 194 12.97 7.73 10.31
CA ASP A 194 13.03 8.51 9.07
C ASP A 194 13.19 7.59 7.86
N ASN A 195 12.16 7.48 7.03
CA ASN A 195 12.15 6.71 5.78
C ASN A 195 12.72 5.27 5.91
N GLY A 196 12.35 4.59 7.01
CA GLY A 196 12.82 3.25 7.31
C GLY A 196 14.29 3.17 7.71
N ASP A 197 14.84 4.22 8.33
CA ASP A 197 16.20 4.27 8.86
C ASP A 197 16.56 3.00 9.65
N PRO A 198 17.59 2.24 9.22
CA PRO A 198 18.01 1.02 9.90
C PRO A 198 18.50 1.26 11.33
N GLY A 199 19.07 2.44 11.61
CA GLY A 199 19.52 2.81 12.96
C GLY A 199 18.37 2.88 13.94
N ALA A 200 17.30 3.59 13.58
CA ALA A 200 16.07 3.71 14.35
C ALA A 200 15.37 2.35 14.51
N LEU A 201 15.30 1.54 13.46
CA LEU A 201 14.71 0.20 13.55
C LEU A 201 15.52 -0.73 14.48
N ARG A 202 16.85 -0.65 14.43
CA ARG A 202 17.73 -1.38 15.35
C ARG A 202 17.59 -0.86 16.79
N HIS A 203 17.41 0.43 16.97
CA HIS A 203 17.14 1.01 18.28
C HIS A 203 15.83 0.46 18.87
N TRP A 204 14.77 0.38 18.07
CA TRP A 204 13.53 -0.27 18.46
C TRP A 204 13.72 -1.75 18.81
N GLN A 205 14.47 -2.51 18.01
CA GLN A 205 14.79 -3.90 18.33
C GLN A 205 15.53 -4.04 19.66
N ASN A 206 16.48 -3.15 19.97
CA ASN A 206 17.19 -3.17 21.25
C ASN A 206 16.22 -3.01 22.43
N HIS A 207 15.22 -2.12 22.30
CA HIS A 207 14.16 -2.00 23.31
C HIS A 207 13.33 -3.28 23.42
N LEU A 208 12.99 -3.93 22.30
CA LEU A 208 12.28 -5.20 22.34
C LEU A 208 13.10 -6.32 22.99
N SER A 209 14.40 -6.39 22.74
CA SER A 209 15.29 -7.37 23.38
C SER A 209 15.36 -7.15 24.89
N ALA A 210 15.44 -5.89 25.34
CA ALA A 210 15.36 -5.54 26.76
C ALA A 210 14.00 -5.93 27.36
N LEU A 211 12.91 -5.66 26.62
CA LEU A 211 11.57 -6.12 26.93
C LEU A 211 11.38 -7.62 26.70
N SER A 212 12.39 -8.41 26.34
CA SER A 212 12.26 -9.86 26.13
C SER A 212 13.19 -10.65 27.05
N GLY A 213 13.84 -9.99 28.01
CA GLY A 213 14.80 -10.63 28.90
C GLY A 213 16.13 -10.97 28.22
N GLY A 214 16.49 -10.26 27.15
CA GLY A 214 17.77 -10.46 26.44
C GLY A 214 17.75 -11.55 25.36
N ALA A 215 16.57 -12.06 24.99
CA ALA A 215 16.44 -12.94 23.82
C ALA A 215 16.89 -12.19 22.56
N GLU A 216 17.80 -12.80 21.78
CA GLU A 216 18.21 -12.24 20.48
C GLU A 216 17.02 -12.26 19.51
N ILE A 217 16.52 -11.08 19.19
CA ILE A 217 15.51 -10.88 18.16
C ILE A 217 16.24 -10.90 16.81
N ALA A 218 15.86 -11.83 15.93
CA ALA A 218 16.44 -11.93 14.59
C ALA A 218 16.42 -10.57 13.87
N ASP A 219 17.53 -10.23 13.21
CA ASP A 219 17.74 -8.96 12.51
C ASP A 219 16.57 -8.70 11.55
N TRP A 220 15.81 -7.61 11.74
CA TRP A 220 14.75 -7.23 10.79
C TRP A 220 15.41 -6.65 9.56
N GLU A 221 15.90 -7.54 8.69
CA GLU A 221 16.52 -7.15 7.44
C GLU A 221 15.54 -6.31 6.60
N ARG A 222 16.10 -5.29 5.94
CA ARG A 222 15.40 -4.44 4.97
C ARG A 222 14.69 -5.34 3.94
N PRO A 223 13.40 -5.11 3.62
CA PRO A 223 12.73 -5.93 2.61
C PRO A 223 13.49 -5.80 1.28
N ARG A 224 13.93 -6.95 0.76
CA ARG A 224 14.89 -7.04 -0.34
C ARG A 224 14.22 -6.68 -1.67
N TYR A 225 14.83 -5.76 -2.43
CA TYR A 225 14.41 -5.46 -3.79
C TYR A 225 14.81 -6.60 -4.72
N GLY A 226 13.84 -7.06 -5.50
CA GLY A 226 14.06 -7.94 -6.63
C GLY A 226 14.57 -7.16 -7.85
N ARG A 227 15.03 -7.91 -8.85
CA ARG A 227 15.37 -7.35 -10.17
C ARG A 227 14.23 -7.62 -11.13
N TRP A 228 13.76 -6.56 -11.76
CA TRP A 228 12.64 -6.58 -12.68
C TRP A 228 13.05 -5.91 -13.98
N ARG A 229 12.77 -6.55 -15.10
CA ARG A 229 13.09 -6.02 -16.42
C ARG A 229 11.96 -5.13 -16.90
N LEU A 230 12.27 -3.89 -17.29
CA LEU A 230 11.31 -3.03 -18.00
C LEU A 230 11.09 -3.60 -19.41
N VAL A 231 9.89 -4.09 -19.72
CA VAL A 231 9.61 -4.76 -21.00
C VAL A 231 8.69 -3.98 -21.94
N GLU A 232 7.98 -2.98 -21.42
CA GLU A 232 7.13 -2.10 -22.23
C GLU A 232 7.16 -0.69 -21.66
N ARG A 233 7.32 0.32 -22.52
CA ARG A 233 7.07 1.73 -22.20
C ARG A 233 6.27 2.39 -23.32
N ARG A 234 5.00 2.69 -23.05
CA ARG A 234 4.10 3.31 -24.02
C ARG A 234 3.59 4.65 -23.51
N LEU A 235 3.76 5.71 -24.31
CA LEU A 235 3.13 7.01 -24.05
C LEU A 235 1.61 6.89 -24.25
N LEU A 236 0.84 7.27 -23.23
CA LEU A 236 -0.62 7.16 -23.21
C LEU A 236 -1.33 8.40 -23.73
N ASN A 237 -0.70 9.58 -23.65
CA ASN A 237 -1.32 10.85 -24.04
C ASN A 237 -0.51 11.69 -25.02
N PRO A 238 -0.23 11.18 -26.23
CA PRO A 238 0.39 12.00 -27.27
C PRO A 238 -0.50 13.22 -27.58
N GLY A 239 0.09 14.42 -27.54
CA GLY A 239 -0.61 15.68 -27.82
C GLY A 239 -1.39 16.28 -26.64
N SER A 240 -1.33 15.68 -25.45
CA SER A 240 -1.92 16.29 -24.24
C SER A 240 -1.31 17.65 -23.92
N GLN A 241 -2.13 18.52 -23.34
CA GLN A 241 -1.73 19.86 -22.87
C GLN A 241 -0.91 19.86 -21.57
N GLY A 242 -0.78 18.71 -20.89
CA GLY A 242 0.15 18.63 -19.78
C GLY A 242 0.99 17.38 -19.81
N GLU A 243 1.71 17.14 -18.70
CA GLU A 243 2.80 16.17 -18.65
C GLU A 243 2.46 14.79 -19.23
N ALA A 244 3.45 14.23 -19.91
CA ALA A 244 3.41 12.91 -20.51
C ALA A 244 3.10 11.84 -19.45
N ALA A 245 2.15 10.96 -19.75
CA ALA A 245 1.76 9.82 -18.94
C ALA A 245 2.09 8.53 -19.69
N PHE A 246 2.69 7.58 -19.00
CA PHE A 246 3.20 6.36 -19.59
C PHE A 246 2.56 5.14 -18.95
N HIS A 247 2.28 4.14 -19.77
CA HIS A 247 2.07 2.77 -19.34
C HIS A 247 3.41 2.06 -19.37
N LEU A 248 3.78 1.46 -18.24
CA LEU A 248 5.00 0.67 -18.12
C LEU A 248 4.62 -0.77 -17.75
N ALA A 249 5.34 -1.75 -18.30
CA ALA A 249 5.25 -3.13 -17.86
C ALA A 249 6.62 -3.65 -17.45
N LEU A 250 6.66 -4.35 -16.30
CA LEU A 250 7.86 -4.95 -15.74
C LEU A 250 7.64 -6.44 -15.50
N GLU A 251 8.64 -7.25 -15.85
CA GLU A 251 8.68 -8.68 -15.58
C GLU A 251 9.73 -8.98 -14.52
N PRO A 252 9.47 -9.82 -13.52
CA PRO A 252 10.50 -10.18 -12.58
C PRO A 252 11.53 -11.10 -13.26
N GLU A 253 12.81 -10.90 -12.95
CA GLU A 253 13.86 -11.85 -13.37
C GLU A 253 13.71 -13.20 -12.65
N ASP A 254 13.07 -13.20 -11.47
CA ASP A 254 12.71 -14.39 -10.70
C ASP A 254 11.19 -14.52 -10.61
N ALA A 255 10.63 -15.53 -11.28
CA ALA A 255 9.19 -15.78 -11.31
C ALA A 255 8.56 -16.00 -9.92
N SER A 256 9.33 -16.35 -8.88
CA SER A 256 8.82 -16.45 -7.50
C SER A 256 8.35 -15.09 -6.94
N GLN A 257 8.73 -13.99 -7.59
CA GLN A 257 8.33 -12.62 -7.24
C GLN A 257 6.99 -12.20 -7.86
N LEU A 258 6.33 -13.07 -8.64
CA LEU A 258 4.97 -12.86 -9.15
C LEU A 258 3.90 -13.06 -8.04
N ALA A 259 4.03 -12.31 -6.94
CA ALA A 259 3.14 -12.42 -5.79
C ALA A 259 2.68 -11.03 -5.33
N TRP A 260 1.53 -10.59 -5.85
CA TRP A 260 0.85 -9.37 -5.39
C TRP A 260 -0.67 -9.51 -5.52
N ARG A 261 -1.40 -8.56 -4.94
CA ARG A 261 -2.86 -8.42 -5.07
C ARG A 261 -3.20 -7.06 -5.63
N ALA A 262 -4.39 -6.95 -6.22
CA ALA A 262 -4.93 -5.65 -6.61
C ALA A 262 -4.97 -4.69 -5.40
N GLY A 263 -4.49 -3.47 -5.61
CA GLY A 263 -4.33 -2.45 -4.58
C GLY A 263 -2.94 -2.41 -3.95
N ASP A 264 -2.08 -3.41 -4.17
CA ASP A 264 -0.68 -3.38 -3.72
C ASP A 264 0.15 -2.31 -4.43
N ILE A 265 1.27 -1.94 -3.81
CA ILE A 265 2.13 -0.85 -4.23
C ILE A 265 3.48 -1.41 -4.69
N ALA A 266 3.93 -0.99 -5.86
CA ALA A 266 5.29 -1.21 -6.33
C ALA A 266 6.19 -0.11 -5.78
N GLU A 267 7.22 -0.52 -5.04
CA GLU A 267 8.29 0.37 -4.63
C GLU A 267 9.46 0.20 -5.59
N ILE A 268 9.83 1.27 -6.27
CA ILE A 268 10.89 1.32 -7.26
C ILE A 268 12.11 2.00 -6.65
N GLY A 269 13.28 1.36 -6.75
CA GLY A 269 14.57 1.99 -6.55
C GLY A 269 15.02 2.67 -7.85
N PRO A 270 14.90 4.00 -7.99
CA PRO A 270 15.31 4.70 -9.20
C PRO A 270 16.83 4.78 -9.30
N CYS A 271 17.32 5.08 -10.50
CA CYS A 271 18.71 5.42 -10.74
C CYS A 271 18.82 6.86 -11.25
N GLN A 272 19.98 7.48 -11.03
CA GLN A 272 20.34 8.72 -11.70
C GLN A 272 20.37 8.55 -13.22
N SER A 273 20.20 9.65 -13.94
CA SER A 273 20.48 9.64 -15.38
C SER A 273 21.98 9.42 -15.63
N PRO A 274 22.35 8.77 -16.75
CA PRO A 274 23.75 8.60 -17.13
C PRO A 274 24.53 9.92 -17.11
N ASP A 275 23.95 11.00 -17.62
CA ASP A 275 24.58 12.33 -17.64
C ASP A 275 24.98 12.85 -16.25
N VAL A 276 24.18 12.58 -15.22
CA VAL A 276 24.51 12.99 -13.85
C VAL A 276 25.72 12.23 -13.34
N VAL A 277 25.78 10.92 -13.58
CA VAL A 277 26.89 10.05 -13.18
C VAL A 277 28.15 10.42 -13.96
N ASP A 278 28.05 10.62 -15.26
CA ASP A 278 29.18 10.97 -16.12
C ASP A 278 29.77 12.33 -15.75
N ARG A 279 28.94 13.33 -15.44
CA ARG A 279 29.42 14.63 -14.94
C ARG A 279 30.16 14.49 -13.61
N LEU A 280 29.65 13.68 -12.69
CA LEU A 280 30.30 13.46 -11.39
C LEU A 280 31.66 12.77 -11.57
N LEU A 281 31.71 11.71 -12.39
CA LEU A 281 32.95 11.00 -12.71
C LEU A 281 33.98 11.92 -13.37
N ALA A 282 33.56 12.72 -14.35
CA ALA A 282 34.43 13.67 -15.04
C ALA A 282 34.96 14.76 -14.07
N ARG A 283 34.09 15.31 -13.21
CA ARG A 283 34.47 16.34 -12.24
C ARG A 283 35.50 15.83 -11.23
N LEU A 284 35.35 14.58 -10.78
CA LEU A 284 36.26 13.95 -9.82
C LEU A 284 37.44 13.23 -10.48
N SER A 285 37.51 13.21 -11.81
CA SER A 285 38.52 12.48 -12.59
C SER A 285 38.63 10.99 -12.21
N LEU A 286 37.48 10.34 -12.02
CA LEU A 286 37.38 8.92 -11.65
C LEU A 286 36.98 8.04 -12.83
N ASP A 287 37.53 6.82 -12.87
CA ASP A 287 37.13 5.79 -13.84
C ASP A 287 35.82 5.11 -13.37
N GLY A 288 34.75 5.29 -14.16
CA GLY A 288 33.45 4.69 -13.89
C GLY A 288 33.44 3.16 -13.91
N THR A 289 34.44 2.51 -14.53
CA THR A 289 34.56 1.04 -14.58
C THR A 289 35.26 0.44 -13.37
N ALA A 290 35.80 1.29 -12.49
CA ALA A 290 36.50 0.84 -11.28
C ALA A 290 35.61 -0.09 -10.44
N PRO A 291 36.10 -1.25 -9.99
CA PRO A 291 35.32 -2.18 -9.20
C PRO A 291 35.09 -1.62 -7.79
N VAL A 292 33.84 -1.62 -7.36
CA VAL A 292 33.42 -1.21 -6.01
C VAL A 292 32.43 -2.23 -5.43
N ARG A 293 32.20 -2.15 -4.13
CA ARG A 293 31.12 -2.88 -3.46
C ARG A 293 30.06 -1.88 -3.00
N CYS A 294 28.84 -2.05 -3.46
CA CYS A 294 27.69 -1.25 -3.06
C CYS A 294 26.62 -2.20 -2.53
N ASP A 295 26.14 -1.97 -1.30
CA ASP A 295 25.14 -2.81 -0.63
C ASP A 295 25.52 -4.31 -0.63
N SER A 296 26.80 -4.58 -0.32
CA SER A 296 27.43 -5.91 -0.33
C SER A 296 27.54 -6.61 -1.70
N ARG A 297 27.26 -5.91 -2.81
CA ARG A 297 27.35 -6.45 -4.17
C ARG A 297 28.53 -5.84 -4.94
N PRO A 298 29.33 -6.65 -5.64
CA PRO A 298 30.33 -6.13 -6.57
C PRO A 298 29.64 -5.52 -7.79
N MET A 299 30.04 -4.31 -8.16
CA MET A 299 29.57 -3.60 -9.36
C MET A 299 30.60 -2.56 -9.79
N THR A 300 30.36 -1.89 -10.91
CA THR A 300 31.18 -0.76 -11.36
C THR A 300 30.86 0.51 -10.55
N LEU A 301 31.82 1.44 -10.49
CA LEU A 301 31.62 2.73 -9.84
C LEU A 301 30.43 3.49 -10.45
N SER A 302 30.26 3.45 -11.76
CA SER A 302 29.13 4.09 -12.45
C SER A 302 27.77 3.54 -11.99
N GLU A 303 27.63 2.21 -11.94
CA GLU A 303 26.41 1.56 -11.44
C GLU A 303 26.14 1.90 -9.96
N ALA A 304 27.18 1.95 -9.13
CA ALA A 304 27.05 2.31 -7.73
C ALA A 304 26.58 3.76 -7.57
N LEU A 305 27.24 4.71 -8.23
CA LEU A 305 26.90 6.14 -8.17
C LEU A 305 25.52 6.43 -8.73
N ALA A 306 25.04 5.66 -9.71
CA ALA A 306 23.68 5.77 -10.21
C ALA A 306 22.62 5.51 -9.11
N THR A 307 22.96 4.76 -8.06
CA THR A 307 22.05 4.48 -6.92
C THR A 307 22.23 5.44 -5.74
N ARG A 308 23.08 6.46 -5.87
CA ARG A 308 23.40 7.41 -4.80
C ARG A 308 22.87 8.83 -5.08
N LEU A 309 22.54 9.53 -4.01
CA LEU A 309 22.12 10.92 -4.07
C LEU A 309 23.37 11.78 -4.35
N PRO A 310 23.34 12.69 -5.36
CA PRO A 310 24.47 13.53 -5.64
C PRO A 310 24.51 14.67 -4.62
N LEU A 311 25.71 15.09 -4.22
CA LEU A 311 25.83 16.36 -3.49
C LEU A 311 25.59 17.54 -4.44
N PRO A 312 25.14 18.69 -3.91
CA PRO A 312 25.11 19.93 -4.69
C PRO A 312 26.49 20.26 -5.28
N ASP A 313 26.53 20.86 -6.46
CA ASP A 313 27.79 21.19 -7.16
C ASP A 313 28.77 21.98 -6.27
N SER A 314 28.26 22.85 -5.41
CA SER A 314 29.05 23.65 -4.45
C SER A 314 29.77 22.82 -3.38
N GLN A 315 29.38 21.57 -3.18
CA GLN A 315 29.95 20.65 -2.18
C GLN A 315 30.76 19.52 -2.82
N LEU A 316 30.76 19.39 -4.15
CA LEU A 316 31.47 18.31 -4.84
C LEU A 316 32.98 18.37 -4.63
N ASP A 317 33.55 19.56 -4.43
CA ASP A 317 34.99 19.72 -4.22
C ASP A 317 35.48 19.00 -2.94
N ILE A 318 34.61 18.78 -1.95
CA ILE A 318 34.90 18.01 -0.73
C ILE A 318 35.20 16.54 -1.04
N LEU A 319 34.65 16.01 -2.13
CA LEU A 319 34.82 14.62 -2.56
C LEU A 319 36.11 14.41 -3.37
N THR A 320 36.83 15.48 -3.69
CA THR A 320 38.07 15.40 -4.48
C THR A 320 39.11 14.55 -3.76
N GLY A 321 39.72 13.60 -4.47
CA GLY A 321 40.73 12.69 -3.91
C GLY A 321 40.16 11.51 -3.12
N PHE A 322 38.83 11.34 -3.06
CA PHE A 322 38.24 10.12 -2.52
C PHE A 322 38.56 8.94 -3.43
N THR A 323 38.80 7.77 -2.84
CA THR A 323 38.85 6.51 -3.60
C THR A 323 37.45 6.15 -4.09
N PRO A 324 37.30 5.38 -5.18
CA PRO A 324 36.00 4.91 -5.67
C PRO A 324 35.09 4.32 -4.59
N GLN A 325 35.65 3.46 -3.71
CA GLN A 325 34.88 2.85 -2.63
C GLN A 325 34.44 3.87 -1.58
N ARG A 326 35.36 4.75 -1.14
CA ARG A 326 35.04 5.79 -0.14
C ARG A 326 33.97 6.75 -0.65
N LEU A 327 33.96 7.05 -1.94
CA LEU A 327 32.94 7.88 -2.57
C LEU A 327 31.55 7.23 -2.47
N VAL A 328 31.43 5.95 -2.83
CA VAL A 328 30.16 5.21 -2.74
C VAL A 328 29.66 5.09 -1.30
N ASP A 329 30.57 4.88 -0.34
CA ASP A 329 30.24 4.74 1.07
C ASP A 329 29.83 6.07 1.72
N ALA A 330 30.32 7.20 1.20
CA ALA A 330 30.03 8.53 1.73
C ALA A 330 28.71 9.11 1.21
N LEU A 331 28.23 8.66 0.05
CA LEU A 331 27.01 9.20 -0.55
C LEU A 331 25.77 8.43 -0.07
N PRO A 332 24.69 9.13 0.34
CA PRO A 332 23.43 8.48 0.70
C PRO A 332 22.82 7.70 -0.46
N ALA A 333 22.13 6.61 -0.17
CA ALA A 333 21.33 5.90 -1.16
C ALA A 333 20.15 6.75 -1.64
N LEU A 334 19.74 6.56 -2.90
CA LEU A 334 18.54 7.23 -3.41
C LEU A 334 17.27 6.76 -2.69
N PRO A 335 16.29 7.66 -2.49
CA PRO A 335 14.99 7.28 -1.98
C PRO A 335 14.27 6.40 -3.01
N HIS A 336 13.45 5.47 -2.52
CA HIS A 336 12.55 4.70 -3.37
C HIS A 336 11.31 5.53 -3.71
N ARG A 337 10.55 5.10 -4.72
CA ARG A 337 9.28 5.71 -5.09
C ARG A 337 8.17 4.69 -5.20
N GLU A 338 7.03 5.03 -4.65
CA GLU A 338 5.83 4.21 -4.63
C GLU A 338 4.96 4.47 -5.87
N TYR A 339 4.41 3.40 -6.45
CA TYR A 339 3.46 3.43 -7.55
C TYR A 339 2.36 2.38 -7.31
N SER A 340 1.09 2.76 -7.46
CA SER A 340 -0.02 1.80 -7.40
C SER A 340 0.10 0.80 -8.55
N VAL A 341 0.03 -0.50 -8.23
CA VAL A 341 0.10 -1.56 -9.25
C VAL A 341 -1.19 -1.57 -10.06
N ALA A 342 -1.05 -1.57 -11.38
CA ALA A 342 -2.16 -1.48 -12.34
C ALA A 342 -2.60 -2.83 -12.94
N SER A 343 -1.96 -3.93 -12.53
CA SER A 343 -2.19 -5.29 -13.06
C SER A 343 -2.40 -6.33 -11.94
N LEU A 344 -2.76 -7.55 -12.34
CA LEU A 344 -2.80 -8.73 -11.51
C LEU A 344 -1.63 -9.66 -11.82
N PRO A 345 -1.26 -10.58 -10.91
CA PRO A 345 -0.26 -11.61 -11.23
C PRO A 345 -0.63 -12.46 -12.46
N ALA A 346 -1.93 -12.66 -12.71
CA ALA A 346 -2.44 -13.39 -13.87
C ALA A 346 -2.14 -12.69 -15.21
N ASP A 347 -1.86 -11.39 -15.21
CA ASP A 347 -1.40 -10.65 -16.40
C ASP A 347 0.05 -11.03 -16.78
N GLY A 348 0.77 -11.77 -15.92
CA GLY A 348 2.15 -12.23 -16.14
C GLY A 348 3.22 -11.15 -15.96
N ARG A 349 2.80 -9.89 -15.80
CA ARG A 349 3.68 -8.71 -15.67
C ARG A 349 3.08 -7.68 -14.72
N LEU A 350 3.94 -6.92 -14.07
CA LEU A 350 3.55 -5.81 -13.21
C LEU A 350 3.43 -4.55 -14.06
N GLU A 351 2.24 -3.94 -14.11
CA GLU A 351 1.98 -2.75 -14.90
C GLU A 351 1.87 -1.51 -14.01
N LEU A 352 2.37 -0.37 -14.49
CA LEU A 352 2.32 0.93 -13.82
C LEU A 352 1.74 1.98 -14.77
N LEU A 353 1.06 2.99 -14.22
CA LEU A 353 0.77 4.24 -14.93
C LEU A 353 1.57 5.37 -14.26
N VAL A 354 2.49 5.97 -15.01
CA VAL A 354 3.44 6.96 -14.48
C VAL A 354 3.31 8.27 -15.24
N ARG A 355 3.01 9.36 -14.52
CA ARG A 355 3.08 10.71 -15.06
C ARG A 355 4.49 11.25 -14.87
N GLN A 356 5.12 11.66 -15.95
CA GLN A 356 6.45 12.25 -15.92
C GLN A 356 6.38 13.58 -15.15
N THR A 357 7.21 13.71 -14.12
CA THR A 357 7.31 14.96 -13.37
C THR A 357 8.39 15.81 -14.01
N ARG A 358 8.12 17.10 -14.19
CA ARG A 358 9.12 18.07 -14.65
C ARG A 358 9.19 19.22 -13.66
N HIS A 359 10.40 19.51 -13.20
CA HIS A 359 10.68 20.62 -12.30
C HIS A 359 10.71 21.94 -13.08
N ALA A 360 10.65 23.06 -12.36
CA ALA A 360 10.65 24.41 -12.96
C ALA A 360 11.94 24.71 -13.75
N ASP A 361 13.05 24.07 -13.39
CA ASP A 361 14.33 24.15 -14.11
C ASP A 361 14.40 23.25 -15.35
N GLY A 362 13.29 22.58 -15.69
CA GLY A 362 13.17 21.68 -16.82
C GLY A 362 13.70 20.27 -16.57
N ARG A 363 14.32 19.98 -15.41
CA ARG A 363 14.76 18.61 -15.09
C ARG A 363 13.58 17.69 -14.87
N LEU A 364 13.77 16.42 -15.22
CA LEU A 364 12.80 15.39 -14.90
C LEU A 364 12.91 14.98 -13.42
N GLY A 365 11.79 14.58 -12.84
CA GLY A 365 11.76 13.98 -11.51
C GLY A 365 12.59 12.71 -11.47
N LEU A 366 13.23 12.43 -10.33
CA LEU A 366 14.18 11.33 -10.19
C LEU A 366 13.59 9.98 -10.66
N ALA A 367 12.49 9.53 -10.05
CA ALA A 367 11.91 8.23 -10.36
C ALA A 367 11.05 8.24 -11.63
N SER A 368 10.20 9.26 -11.80
CA SER A 368 9.34 9.36 -12.98
C SER A 368 10.17 9.57 -14.25
N GLY A 369 11.19 10.42 -14.23
CA GLY A 369 12.15 10.59 -15.32
C GLY A 369 13.00 9.35 -15.58
N TRP A 370 13.49 8.68 -14.53
CA TRP A 370 14.19 7.39 -14.68
C TRP A 370 13.35 6.37 -15.45
N LEU A 371 12.11 6.13 -15.02
CA LEU A 371 11.24 5.13 -15.63
C LEU A 371 10.74 5.52 -17.03
N THR A 372 10.56 6.81 -17.31
CA THR A 372 9.90 7.27 -18.55
C THR A 372 10.87 7.75 -19.61
N GLU A 373 12.11 8.06 -19.27
CA GLU A 373 13.12 8.59 -20.20
C GLU A 373 14.40 7.74 -20.17
N PHE A 374 15.06 7.66 -19.01
CA PHE A 374 16.45 7.22 -18.92
C PHE A 374 16.64 5.69 -18.90
N ALA A 375 15.76 4.95 -18.23
CA ALA A 375 15.77 3.49 -18.26
C ALA A 375 15.42 3.00 -19.67
N ARG A 376 16.32 2.25 -20.28
CA ARG A 376 16.05 1.60 -21.57
C ARG A 376 15.10 0.42 -21.36
N GLU A 377 14.27 0.13 -22.36
CA GLU A 377 13.59 -1.17 -22.39
C GLU A 377 14.64 -2.29 -22.36
N GLY A 378 14.39 -3.31 -21.52
CA GLY A 378 15.34 -4.35 -21.16
C GLY A 378 16.19 -4.05 -19.92
N ALA A 379 16.18 -2.83 -19.38
CA ALA A 379 16.95 -2.50 -18.19
C ALA A 379 16.40 -3.20 -16.93
N SER A 380 17.31 -3.61 -16.04
CA SER A 380 16.98 -4.11 -14.71
C SER A 380 16.64 -2.95 -13.77
N ILE A 381 15.46 -3.03 -13.17
CA ILE A 381 14.88 -2.09 -12.22
C ILE A 381 14.81 -2.78 -10.85
N ALA A 382 15.30 -2.10 -9.82
CA ALA A 382 15.10 -2.55 -8.45
C ALA A 382 13.64 -2.32 -8.06
N LEU A 383 12.89 -3.40 -7.81
CA LEU A 383 11.48 -3.33 -7.46
C LEU A 383 11.18 -4.29 -6.32
N ARG A 384 10.38 -3.84 -5.35
CA ARG A 384 9.66 -4.74 -4.44
C ARG A 384 8.18 -4.40 -4.46
N VAL A 385 7.34 -5.42 -4.25
CA VAL A 385 5.92 -5.18 -4.03
C VAL A 385 5.64 -5.17 -2.54
N ARG A 386 4.95 -4.13 -2.08
CA ARG A 386 4.47 -4.02 -0.73
C ARG A 386 2.97 -4.19 -0.69
N THR A 387 2.52 -5.06 0.21
CA THR A 387 1.09 -5.27 0.44
C THR A 387 0.42 -4.02 0.99
N ASN A 388 -0.68 -3.60 0.38
CA ASN A 388 -1.48 -2.47 0.83
C ASN A 388 -2.92 -2.92 1.12
N ARG A 389 -3.12 -3.53 2.30
CA ARG A 389 -4.40 -4.16 2.68
C ARG A 389 -5.56 -3.17 2.75
N SER A 390 -5.27 -1.91 3.08
CA SER A 390 -6.25 -0.84 3.16
C SER A 390 -6.88 -0.53 1.80
N PHE A 391 -6.29 -0.98 0.69
CA PHE A 391 -6.77 -0.74 -0.66
C PHE A 391 -7.06 -2.01 -1.48
N HIS A 392 -7.09 -3.20 -0.85
CA HIS A 392 -7.55 -4.44 -1.51
C HIS A 392 -9.05 -4.40 -1.80
N PRO A 393 -9.56 -5.04 -2.87
CA PRO A 393 -10.98 -5.02 -3.18
C PRO A 393 -11.80 -5.80 -2.13
N PRO A 394 -13.11 -5.52 -1.98
CA PRO A 394 -13.99 -6.33 -1.15
C PRO A 394 -14.00 -7.79 -1.65
N GLU A 395 -13.99 -8.74 -0.71
CA GLU A 395 -14.00 -10.18 -1.03
C GLU A 395 -15.36 -10.67 -1.54
N ASP A 396 -16.42 -9.89 -1.36
CA ASP A 396 -17.78 -10.20 -1.79
C ASP A 396 -18.23 -9.35 -3.00
N GLY A 397 -19.40 -9.71 -3.52
CA GLY A 397 -20.02 -9.06 -4.68
C GLY A 397 -20.75 -7.75 -4.39
N ARG A 398 -20.52 -7.09 -3.24
CA ARG A 398 -21.14 -5.79 -2.93
C ARG A 398 -20.81 -4.75 -4.02
N PRO A 399 -21.65 -3.72 -4.24
CA PRO A 399 -21.35 -2.71 -5.24
C PRO A 399 -20.04 -1.98 -4.95
N LEU A 400 -19.29 -1.60 -5.99
CA LEU A 400 -18.05 -0.87 -5.86
C LEU A 400 -18.07 0.40 -6.69
N ILE A 401 -17.89 1.54 -6.03
CA ILE A 401 -17.72 2.86 -6.65
C ILE A 401 -16.23 3.21 -6.62
N LEU A 402 -15.64 3.40 -7.78
CA LEU A 402 -14.23 3.72 -7.98
C LEU A 402 -14.13 5.17 -8.48
N ILE A 403 -13.40 6.01 -7.77
CA ILE A 403 -13.28 7.44 -8.09
C ILE A 403 -11.80 7.78 -8.24
N GLY A 404 -11.41 8.36 -9.36
CA GLY A 404 -10.02 8.78 -9.51
C GLY A 404 -9.75 9.75 -10.63
N ASN A 405 -8.53 10.27 -10.65
CA ASN A 405 -8.05 11.13 -11.72
C ASN A 405 -6.65 10.76 -12.20
N GLY A 406 -6.38 11.02 -13.49
CA GLY A 406 -5.09 10.79 -14.11
C GLY A 406 -4.49 9.41 -13.82
N THR A 407 -3.28 9.38 -13.27
CA THR A 407 -2.59 8.11 -12.96
C THR A 407 -3.21 7.34 -11.79
N GLY A 408 -4.16 7.93 -11.06
CA GLY A 408 -4.98 7.23 -10.06
C GLY A 408 -5.82 6.09 -10.66
N LEU A 409 -5.98 6.06 -11.99
CA LEU A 409 -6.56 4.92 -12.70
C LEU A 409 -5.78 3.62 -12.44
N ALA A 410 -4.47 3.67 -12.14
CA ALA A 410 -3.64 2.48 -11.92
C ALA A 410 -4.24 1.54 -10.85
N GLY A 411 -4.37 2.02 -9.62
CA GLY A 411 -4.91 1.21 -8.53
C GLY A 411 -6.34 0.74 -8.82
N LEU A 412 -7.20 1.65 -9.32
CA LEU A 412 -8.61 1.35 -9.62
C LEU A 412 -8.76 0.27 -10.72
N ARG A 413 -7.91 0.32 -11.75
CA ARG A 413 -7.88 -0.65 -12.84
C ARG A 413 -7.56 -2.06 -12.33
N ALA A 414 -6.58 -2.20 -11.43
CA ALA A 414 -6.27 -3.49 -10.82
C ALA A 414 -7.46 -4.03 -9.99
N LEU A 415 -8.18 -3.16 -9.28
CA LEU A 415 -9.38 -3.55 -8.52
C LEU A 415 -10.50 -4.06 -9.42
N ILE A 416 -10.74 -3.39 -10.56
CA ILE A 416 -11.75 -3.82 -11.55
C ILE A 416 -11.38 -5.19 -12.11
N LYS A 417 -10.11 -5.40 -12.49
CA LYS A 417 -9.61 -6.70 -12.95
C LYS A 417 -9.84 -7.80 -11.92
N ALA A 418 -9.44 -7.58 -10.66
CA ALA A 418 -9.57 -8.58 -9.60
C ALA A 418 -11.04 -8.95 -9.35
N ARG A 419 -11.94 -7.97 -9.45
CA ARG A 419 -13.37 -8.20 -9.28
C ARG A 419 -13.98 -8.93 -10.47
N ALA A 420 -13.53 -8.64 -11.69
CA ALA A 420 -13.92 -9.39 -12.87
C ALA A 420 -13.53 -10.87 -12.77
N GLU A 421 -12.30 -11.19 -12.34
CA GLU A 421 -11.85 -12.57 -12.10
C GLU A 421 -12.67 -13.31 -11.04
N ALA A 422 -13.14 -12.58 -10.02
CA ALA A 422 -14.01 -13.10 -8.98
C ALA A 422 -15.50 -13.20 -9.40
N GLY A 423 -15.87 -12.80 -10.62
CA GLY A 423 -17.26 -12.78 -11.08
C GLY A 423 -18.11 -11.65 -10.48
N HIS A 424 -17.47 -10.62 -9.93
CA HIS A 424 -18.13 -9.47 -9.32
C HIS A 424 -18.22 -8.30 -10.32
N HIS A 425 -19.41 -8.08 -10.85
CA HIS A 425 -19.65 -7.17 -11.99
C HIS A 425 -20.33 -5.84 -11.61
N ARG A 426 -20.69 -5.65 -10.34
CA ARG A 426 -21.32 -4.40 -9.86
C ARG A 426 -20.29 -3.31 -9.59
N ASN A 427 -19.62 -2.86 -10.64
CA ASN A 427 -18.53 -1.90 -10.58
C ASN A 427 -18.88 -0.63 -11.35
N TRP A 428 -18.57 0.53 -10.78
CA TRP A 428 -18.78 1.83 -11.39
C TRP A 428 -17.53 2.69 -11.24
N LEU A 429 -17.05 3.24 -12.35
CA LEU A 429 -15.90 4.15 -12.38
C LEU A 429 -16.35 5.60 -12.63
N LEU A 430 -15.92 6.53 -11.78
CA LEU A 430 -15.93 7.96 -12.03
C LEU A 430 -14.47 8.41 -12.24
N PHE A 431 -14.13 8.81 -13.46
CA PHE A 431 -12.75 9.10 -13.86
C PHE A 431 -12.58 10.50 -14.43
N GLY A 432 -11.60 11.25 -13.91
CA GLY A 432 -11.30 12.61 -14.37
C GLY A 432 -9.92 12.75 -15.00
N GLU A 433 -9.83 13.50 -16.10
CA GLU A 433 -8.55 13.89 -16.69
C GLU A 433 -8.70 15.18 -17.55
N ARG A 434 -7.68 15.60 -18.29
CA ARG A 434 -7.65 16.81 -19.11
C ARG A 434 -8.55 16.72 -20.33
N SER A 435 -8.28 15.79 -21.24
CA SER A 435 -9.00 15.69 -22.51
C SER A 435 -9.41 14.27 -22.86
N ALA A 436 -10.60 14.10 -23.42
CA ALA A 436 -11.10 12.84 -23.94
C ALA A 436 -10.27 12.32 -25.12
N VAL A 437 -9.73 13.23 -25.95
CA VAL A 437 -9.00 12.86 -27.16
C VAL A 437 -7.59 12.38 -26.81
N HIS A 438 -6.93 13.06 -25.87
CA HIS A 438 -5.52 12.80 -25.58
C HIS A 438 -5.31 11.98 -24.32
N ASP A 439 -6.17 12.08 -23.31
CA ASP A 439 -5.87 11.57 -21.98
C ASP A 439 -6.88 10.52 -21.48
N ASN A 440 -7.66 9.94 -22.39
CA ASN A 440 -8.55 8.83 -22.05
C ASN A 440 -7.75 7.51 -21.93
N PHE A 441 -7.01 7.39 -20.82
CA PHE A 441 -6.17 6.25 -20.53
C PHE A 441 -6.97 4.94 -20.58
N HIS A 442 -6.43 3.95 -21.30
CA HIS A 442 -7.03 2.61 -21.43
C HIS A 442 -8.48 2.61 -21.94
N ALA A 443 -8.86 3.60 -22.77
CA ALA A 443 -10.23 3.76 -23.29
C ALA A 443 -10.82 2.50 -23.93
N GLU A 444 -10.02 1.76 -24.70
CA GLU A 444 -10.44 0.52 -25.36
C GLU A 444 -10.83 -0.56 -24.34
N GLU A 445 -10.04 -0.71 -23.27
CA GLU A 445 -10.29 -1.68 -22.20
C GLU A 445 -11.52 -1.28 -21.38
N LEU A 446 -11.65 0.01 -21.02
CA LEU A 446 -12.83 0.51 -20.30
C LEU A 446 -14.11 0.30 -21.11
N THR A 447 -14.05 0.53 -22.43
CA THR A 447 -15.16 0.27 -23.36
C THR A 447 -15.49 -1.21 -23.44
N ALA A 448 -14.48 -2.08 -23.53
CA ALA A 448 -14.68 -3.53 -23.52
C ALA A 448 -15.32 -4.00 -22.20
N TRP A 449 -14.89 -3.48 -21.06
CA TRP A 449 -15.47 -3.80 -19.76
C TRP A 449 -16.92 -3.35 -19.60
N LEU A 450 -17.30 -2.21 -20.19
CA LEU A 450 -18.70 -1.80 -20.27
C LEU A 450 -19.53 -2.78 -21.11
N LEU A 451 -19.04 -3.18 -22.29
CA LEU A 451 -19.73 -4.12 -23.17
C LEU A 451 -19.87 -5.53 -22.56
N GLN A 452 -18.86 -5.96 -21.80
CA GLN A 452 -18.84 -7.25 -21.10
C GLN A 452 -19.63 -7.22 -19.77
N GLY A 453 -20.10 -6.05 -19.33
CA GLY A 453 -20.77 -5.87 -18.05
C GLY A 453 -19.85 -5.93 -16.83
N VAL A 454 -18.53 -5.98 -17.01
CA VAL A 454 -17.53 -5.86 -15.92
C VAL A 454 -17.66 -4.51 -15.23
N LEU A 455 -17.87 -3.45 -16.00
CA LEU A 455 -18.30 -2.14 -15.53
C LEU A 455 -19.77 -1.96 -15.87
N GLN A 456 -20.58 -1.57 -14.89
CA GLN A 456 -21.97 -1.17 -15.14
C GLN A 456 -22.07 0.24 -15.70
N ARG A 457 -21.08 1.08 -15.34
CA ARG A 457 -21.08 2.49 -15.68
C ARG A 457 -19.68 3.07 -15.62
N VAL A 458 -19.43 4.05 -16.49
CA VAL A 458 -18.29 4.96 -16.42
C VAL A 458 -18.79 6.39 -16.58
N ASP A 459 -18.42 7.27 -15.66
CA ASP A 459 -18.64 8.72 -15.79
C ASP A 459 -17.29 9.43 -15.93
N HIS A 460 -17.11 10.14 -17.04
CA HIS A 460 -15.90 10.91 -17.29
C HIS A 460 -16.06 12.39 -16.91
N ALA A 461 -14.97 13.00 -16.43
CA ALA A 461 -14.84 14.42 -16.22
C ALA A 461 -13.59 14.96 -16.94
N TRP A 462 -13.81 15.80 -17.96
CA TRP A 462 -12.73 16.38 -18.77
C TRP A 462 -12.53 17.85 -18.40
N SER A 463 -11.36 18.18 -17.85
CA SER A 463 -11.08 19.53 -17.35
C SER A 463 -10.77 20.55 -18.46
N ARG A 464 -10.51 20.10 -19.70
CA ARG A 464 -10.08 20.96 -20.82
C ARG A 464 -10.93 20.88 -22.10
N ASP A 465 -11.89 19.98 -22.18
CA ASP A 465 -12.71 19.79 -23.40
C ASP A 465 -13.90 20.76 -23.51
N GLY A 466 -14.25 21.46 -22.43
CA GLY A 466 -15.41 22.36 -22.37
C GLY A 466 -15.04 23.81 -22.05
N ALA A 467 -16.03 24.71 -22.18
CA ALA A 467 -15.86 26.13 -21.83
C ALA A 467 -15.57 26.34 -20.33
N MET A 468 -16.06 25.43 -19.48
CA MET A 468 -15.76 25.40 -18.05
C MET A 468 -15.07 24.08 -17.69
N PRO A 469 -14.01 24.10 -16.85
CA PRO A 469 -13.37 22.88 -16.37
C PRO A 469 -14.35 22.02 -15.60
N ARG A 470 -14.39 20.72 -15.92
CA ARG A 470 -15.13 19.71 -15.15
C ARG A 470 -14.14 18.74 -14.51
N TYR A 471 -14.19 18.61 -13.20
CA TYR A 471 -13.36 17.70 -12.42
C TYR A 471 -14.17 16.51 -11.90
N VAL A 472 -13.49 15.50 -11.36
CA VAL A 472 -14.14 14.27 -10.91
C VAL A 472 -15.12 14.51 -9.75
N GLN A 473 -14.86 15.47 -8.86
CA GLN A 473 -15.79 15.86 -7.81
C GLN A 473 -17.10 16.47 -8.34
N ASP A 474 -17.08 17.05 -9.55
CA ASP A 474 -18.29 17.53 -10.24
C ASP A 474 -19.08 16.35 -10.80
N ALA A 475 -18.38 15.30 -11.30
CA ALA A 475 -19.03 14.06 -11.70
C ALA A 475 -19.64 13.33 -10.49
N VAL A 476 -18.96 13.30 -9.35
CA VAL A 476 -19.50 12.78 -8.07
C VAL A 476 -20.75 13.56 -7.66
N SER A 477 -20.68 14.90 -7.67
CA SER A 477 -21.80 15.77 -7.30
C SER A 477 -23.00 15.58 -8.25
N ALA A 478 -22.75 15.47 -9.56
CA ALA A 478 -23.80 15.24 -10.55
C ALA A 478 -24.51 13.88 -10.38
N GLN A 479 -23.86 12.92 -9.72
CA GLN A 479 -24.35 11.57 -9.52
C GLN A 479 -24.82 11.31 -8.07
N ALA A 480 -25.09 12.37 -7.31
CA ALA A 480 -25.45 12.32 -5.89
C ALA A 480 -26.52 11.25 -5.55
N ALA A 481 -27.66 11.26 -6.26
CA ALA A 481 -28.75 10.33 -6.01
C ALA A 481 -28.35 8.86 -6.25
N THR A 482 -27.61 8.59 -7.32
CA THR A 482 -27.13 7.25 -7.66
C THR A 482 -26.10 6.76 -6.66
N ILE A 483 -25.18 7.62 -6.22
CA ILE A 483 -24.18 7.32 -5.19
C ILE A 483 -24.88 6.96 -3.87
N ALA A 484 -25.84 7.79 -3.42
CA ALA A 484 -26.60 7.52 -2.20
C ALA A 484 -27.31 6.16 -2.28
N ALA A 485 -28.00 5.88 -3.39
CA ALA A 485 -28.69 4.60 -3.60
C ALA A 485 -27.75 3.38 -3.60
N TRP A 486 -26.53 3.51 -4.14
CA TRP A 486 -25.53 2.43 -4.08
C TRP A 486 -25.00 2.22 -2.67
N VAL A 487 -24.74 3.31 -1.92
CA VAL A 487 -24.31 3.24 -0.53
C VAL A 487 -25.37 2.59 0.35
N GLU A 488 -26.66 2.90 0.15
CA GLU A 488 -27.78 2.22 0.81
C GLU A 488 -27.82 0.70 0.54
N GLN A 489 -27.30 0.28 -0.62
CA GLN A 489 -27.16 -1.14 -0.99
C GLN A 489 -25.85 -1.78 -0.49
N GLY A 490 -25.12 -1.10 0.41
CA GLY A 490 -23.87 -1.60 1.00
C GLY A 490 -22.64 -1.42 0.10
N ALA A 491 -22.64 -0.43 -0.80
CA ALA A 491 -21.49 -0.17 -1.65
C ALA A 491 -20.23 0.21 -0.87
N SER A 492 -19.07 -0.17 -1.41
CA SER A 492 -17.80 0.42 -1.02
C SER A 492 -17.36 1.50 -2.01
N ILE A 493 -16.62 2.49 -1.53
CA ILE A 493 -16.10 3.64 -2.29
C ILE A 493 -14.57 3.65 -2.17
N TYR A 494 -13.89 3.67 -3.31
CA TYR A 494 -12.43 3.68 -3.40
C TYR A 494 -11.99 4.92 -4.17
N VAL A 495 -11.10 5.71 -3.57
CA VAL A 495 -10.58 6.96 -4.15
C VAL A 495 -9.09 6.82 -4.42
N CYS A 496 -8.64 7.08 -5.65
CA CYS A 496 -7.22 7.04 -6.01
C CYS A 496 -6.83 8.20 -6.93
N GLY A 497 -5.67 8.80 -6.69
CA GLY A 497 -5.14 9.90 -7.50
C GLY A 497 -4.56 11.03 -6.65
N SER A 498 -4.67 12.28 -7.11
CA SER A 498 -3.98 13.39 -6.45
C SER A 498 -4.58 13.72 -5.08
N LEU A 499 -3.73 13.72 -4.05
CA LEU A 499 -4.10 14.15 -2.70
C LEU A 499 -4.50 15.63 -2.70
N GLN A 500 -3.69 16.46 -3.33
CA GLN A 500 -3.96 17.88 -3.47
C GLN A 500 -5.09 18.12 -4.50
N GLY A 501 -6.12 18.86 -4.08
CA GLY A 501 -7.27 19.22 -4.90
C GLY A 501 -8.33 18.11 -5.05
N MET A 502 -7.97 16.99 -5.69
CA MET A 502 -8.95 15.95 -6.05
C MET A 502 -9.52 15.22 -4.82
N ALA A 503 -8.65 14.63 -3.99
CA ALA A 503 -9.11 13.84 -2.85
C ALA A 503 -9.96 14.66 -1.86
N ALA A 504 -9.55 15.90 -1.59
CA ALA A 504 -10.29 16.84 -0.75
C ALA A 504 -11.65 17.21 -1.39
N GLY A 505 -11.68 17.55 -2.68
CA GLY A 505 -12.94 17.87 -3.37
C GLY A 505 -13.92 16.69 -3.43
N VAL A 506 -13.42 15.47 -3.62
CA VAL A 506 -14.24 14.25 -3.57
C VAL A 506 -14.78 14.01 -2.16
N GLN A 507 -13.94 14.15 -1.12
CA GLN A 507 -14.36 14.05 0.27
C GLN A 507 -15.51 15.03 0.58
N GLU A 508 -15.37 16.30 0.20
CA GLU A 508 -16.39 17.33 0.41
C GLU A 508 -17.69 17.03 -0.36
N ALA A 509 -17.58 16.52 -1.59
CA ALA A 509 -18.75 16.10 -2.36
C ALA A 509 -19.47 14.92 -1.68
N LEU A 510 -18.73 13.91 -1.24
CA LEU A 510 -19.30 12.75 -0.53
C LEU A 510 -19.92 13.15 0.81
N LEU A 511 -19.30 14.07 1.56
CA LEU A 511 -19.88 14.62 2.79
C LEU A 511 -21.22 15.31 2.54
N ARG A 512 -21.35 16.07 1.45
CA ARG A 512 -22.62 16.71 1.06
C ARG A 512 -23.69 15.69 0.64
N ILE A 513 -23.29 14.57 0.03
CA ILE A 513 -24.22 13.53 -0.47
C ILE A 513 -24.67 12.59 0.65
N LEU A 514 -23.74 12.10 1.47
CA LEU A 514 -23.96 11.01 2.42
C LEU A 514 -24.09 11.49 3.88
N GLY A 515 -23.63 12.70 4.17
CA GLY A 515 -23.48 13.22 5.53
C GLY A 515 -22.25 12.66 6.26
N GLU A 516 -21.82 13.38 7.30
CA GLU A 516 -20.62 13.04 8.08
C GLU A 516 -20.73 11.66 8.76
N SER A 517 -21.88 11.36 9.36
CA SER A 517 -22.12 10.10 10.08
C SER A 517 -21.94 8.87 9.18
N THR A 518 -22.57 8.88 7.99
CA THR A 518 -22.49 7.77 7.03
C THR A 518 -21.07 7.59 6.52
N LEU A 519 -20.39 8.68 6.14
CA LEU A 519 -19.02 8.60 5.63
C LEU A 519 -18.04 8.11 6.69
N GLN A 520 -18.23 8.51 7.94
CA GLN A 520 -17.47 7.99 9.08
C GLN A 520 -17.70 6.48 9.28
N GLN A 521 -18.96 6.02 9.25
CA GLN A 521 -19.29 4.59 9.35
C GLN A 521 -18.66 3.78 8.21
N LEU A 522 -18.68 4.29 6.98
CA LEU A 522 -18.02 3.64 5.85
C LEU A 522 -16.50 3.57 6.05
N THR A 523 -15.88 4.62 6.59
CA THR A 523 -14.44 4.65 6.89
C THR A 523 -14.09 3.60 7.94
N GLU A 524 -14.84 3.55 9.05
CA GLU A 524 -14.62 2.61 10.15
C GLU A 524 -14.87 1.16 9.74
N ALA A 525 -15.87 0.93 8.88
CA ALA A 525 -16.14 -0.38 8.29
C ALA A 525 -15.15 -0.78 7.17
N GLY A 526 -14.18 0.10 6.83
CA GLY A 526 -13.26 -0.12 5.73
C GLY A 526 -13.95 -0.24 4.37
N SER A 527 -15.14 0.37 4.22
CA SER A 527 -15.89 0.47 2.96
C SER A 527 -15.69 1.81 2.25
N TYR A 528 -15.05 2.79 2.89
CA TYR A 528 -14.46 3.96 2.25
C TYR A 528 -12.93 3.89 2.37
N ARG A 529 -12.22 3.85 1.25
CA ARG A 529 -10.76 3.62 1.18
C ARG A 529 -10.08 4.59 0.22
N ARG A 530 -8.86 5.01 0.54
CA ARG A 530 -8.12 6.02 -0.22
C ARG A 530 -6.67 5.60 -0.45
N ASP A 531 -6.22 5.72 -1.69
CA ASP A 531 -4.82 5.57 -2.12
C ASP A 531 -4.42 6.82 -2.90
N VAL A 532 -4.06 7.88 -2.18
CA VAL A 532 -3.87 9.24 -2.71
C VAL A 532 -2.46 9.73 -2.45
N TYR A 533 -1.91 10.49 -3.40
CA TYR A 533 -0.49 10.87 -3.42
C TYR A 533 -0.24 12.29 -3.95
#